data_AF-A0A414AG62-F1
#
_entry.id   AF-A0A414AG62-F1
#
_cell.length_a   1.000
_cell.length_b   1.000
_cell.length_c   1.000
_cell.angle_alpha   90.00
_cell.angle_beta   90.00
_cell.angle_gamma   90.00
#
_symmetry.space_group_name_H-M   'P 1'
#
loop_
_entity.id
_entity.type
_entity.pdbx_description
1 polymer ?
#
loop_
_entity_poly.entity_id
_entity_poly.type
_entity_poly.pdbx_seq_one_letter_code
_entity_poly.pdbx_strand_id
1 'polypeptide(L)' 'MNVLEHFILSVYKIEDITDEYEKKFGKPSKEKLLKVFLEYDCYGQKDKTELVFRETEWNTAKENGYFLA' A
#
# COMPACT_ATOMS: atom_id res chain seq x y z
N MET A 1 -11.31 9.71 14.79
CA MET A 1 -10.83 8.50 14.10
C MET A 1 -9.36 8.38 14.44
N ASN A 2 -8.95 7.33 15.14
CA ASN A 2 -7.54 7.10 15.42
C ASN A 2 -6.95 6.42 14.20
N VAL A 3 -5.96 7.06 13.60
CA VAL A 3 -5.11 6.45 12.57
C VAL A 3 -4.25 5.42 13.30
N LEU A 4 -4.29 4.17 12.86
CA LEU A 4 -3.50 3.11 13.48
C LEU A 4 -2.20 2.92 12.70
N GLU A 5 -1.13 2.61 13.42
CA GLU A 5 0.16 2.24 12.83
C GLU A 5 0.11 0.75 12.47
N HIS A 6 0.19 0.47 11.17
CA HIS A 6 0.22 -0.90 10.64
C HIS A 6 1.66 -1.22 10.25
N PHE A 7 2.36 -1.96 11.11
CA PHE A 7 3.76 -2.33 10.91
C PHE A 7 3.88 -3.36 9.81
N ILE A 8 4.68 -3.08 8.78
CA ILE A 8 4.85 -3.98 7.64
C ILE A 8 5.77 -5.12 8.08
N LEU A 9 5.21 -6.32 8.22
CA LEU A 9 5.97 -7.51 8.59
C LEU A 9 6.66 -8.13 7.38
N SER A 10 5.94 -8.26 6.27
CA SER A 10 6.47 -8.90 5.05
C SER A 10 5.72 -8.41 3.83
N VAL A 11 6.47 -8.19 2.75
CA VAL A 11 5.91 -7.82 1.44
C VAL A 11 6.12 -9.01 0.52
N TYR A 12 5.01 -9.59 0.05
CA TYR A 12 5.05 -10.77 -0.81
C TYR A 12 5.16 -10.39 -2.28
N LYS A 13 4.44 -9.34 -2.70
CA LYS A 13 4.34 -8.96 -4.10
C LYS A 13 4.02 -7.47 -4.21
N ILE A 14 4.58 -6.83 -5.22
CA ILE A 14 4.28 -5.45 -5.61
C ILE A 14 3.95 -5.49 -7.10
N GLU A 15 2.78 -4.98 -7.47
CA GLU A 15 2.32 -4.88 -8.85
C GLU A 15 2.05 -3.40 -9.17
N ASP A 16 2.60 -2.91 -10.28
CA ASP A 16 2.19 -1.62 -10.80
C ASP A 16 0.83 -1.79 -11.50
N ILE A 17 -0.19 -1.11 -10.99
CA ILE A 17 -1.54 -1.11 -11.54
C ILE A 17 -1.89 0.23 -12.17
N THR A 18 -0.89 1.08 -12.45
CA THR A 18 -1.11 2.43 -12.97
C THR A 18 -1.85 2.37 -14.30
N ASP A 19 -1.35 1.56 -15.24
CA ASP A 19 -1.96 1.37 -16.58
C ASP A 19 -3.36 0.74 -16.49
N GLU A 20 -3.55 -0.28 -15.64
CA GLU A 20 -4.86 -0.92 -15.44
C GLU A 20 -5.88 0.04 -14.83
N TYR A 21 -5.45 0.88 -13.88
CA TYR A 21 -6.28 1.88 -13.24
C TYR A 21 -6.66 2.99 -14.22
N GLU A 22 -5.71 3.48 -15.02
CA GLU A 22 -5.95 4.47 -16.08
C GLU A 22 -6.93 3.93 -17.14
N LYS A 23 -6.78 2.67 -17.56
CA LYS A 23 -7.71 2.01 -18.49
C LYS A 23 -9.11 1.83 -17.89
N LYS A 24 -9.21 1.47 -16.61
CA LYS A 24 -10.49 1.18 -15.95
C LYS A 24 -11.26 2.43 -15.54
N PHE A 25 -10.57 3.46 -15.08
CA PHE A 25 -11.18 4.70 -14.59
C PHE A 25 -11.12 5.86 -15.60
N GLY A 26 -10.38 5.73 -16.69
CA GLY A 26 -10.28 6.72 -17.76
C GLY A 26 -9.68 8.06 -17.31
N LYS A 27 -9.02 8.09 -16.14
CA LYS A 27 -8.40 9.28 -15.57
C LYS A 27 -6.91 9.02 -15.39
N PRO A 28 -6.03 9.90 -15.92
CA PRO A 28 -4.61 9.77 -15.71
C PRO A 28 -4.34 9.92 -14.21
N SER A 29 -3.74 8.88 -13.62
CA SER A 29 -3.28 8.97 -12.26
C SER A 29 -2.04 9.86 -12.25
N LYS A 30 -2.06 10.96 -11.49
CA LYS A 30 -0.89 11.85 -11.36
C LYS A 30 0.33 11.14 -10.75
N GLU A 31 0.08 10.07 -10.00
CA GLU A 31 1.08 9.27 -9.32
C GLU A 31 0.88 7.80 -9.68
N LYS A 32 1.97 7.03 -9.74
CA LYS A 32 1.89 5.58 -9.95
C LYS A 32 1.17 4.92 -8.78
N LEU A 33 0.35 3.95 -9.13
CA LEU A 33 -0.42 3.15 -8.18
C LEU A 33 0.22 1.77 -8.11
N LEU A 34 0.75 1.46 -6.94
CA LEU A 34 1.37 0.18 -6.63
C LEU A 34 0.41 -0.62 -5.76
N LYS A 35 -0.03 -1.76 -6.28
CA LYS A 35 -0.76 -2.76 -5.52
C LYS A 35 0.23 -3.65 -4.79
N VAL A 36 0.23 -3.56 -3.47
CA VAL A 36 1.18 -4.26 -2.60
C VAL A 36 0.44 -5.32 -1.80
N PHE A 37 0.92 -6.55 -1.89
CA PHE A 37 0.49 -7.67 -1.08
C PHE A 37 1.43 -7.79 0.11
N LEU A 38 0.93 -7.49 1.29
CA LEU A 38 1.73 -7.44 2.50
C LEU A 38 1.01 -8.05 3.70
N GLU A 39 1.80 -8.54 4.63
CA GLU A 39 1.38 -8.86 5.98
C GLU A 39 1.76 -7.69 6.88
N TYR A 40 0.83 -7.23 7.70
CA TYR A 40 1.06 -6.18 8.68
C TYR A 40 0.65 -6.62 10.09
N ASP A 41 1.28 -6.04 11.10
CA ASP A 41 0.89 -6.14 12.50
C ASP A 41 0.31 -4.81 12.97
N CYS A 42 -0.93 -4.85 13.45
CA CYS A 42 -1.60 -3.72 14.08
C CYS A 42 -1.86 -4.08 15.53
N TYR A 43 -0.99 -3.62 16.44
CA TYR A 43 -1.09 -3.85 17.89
C TYR A 43 -1.26 -5.33 18.29
N GLY A 44 -0.51 -6.23 17.65
CA GLY A 44 -0.55 -7.68 17.90
C GLY A 44 -1.57 -8.45 17.06
N GLN A 45 -2.36 -7.77 16.23
CA GLN A 45 -3.19 -8.40 15.21
C GLN A 45 -2.46 -8.42 13.88
N LYS A 46 -2.12 -9.63 13.43
CA LYS A 46 -1.46 -9.86 12.14
C LYS A 46 -2.49 -10.15 11.08
N ASP A 47 -2.47 -9.36 10.02
CA ASP A 47 -3.39 -9.52 8.89
C ASP A 47 -2.64 -9.51 7.57
N LYS A 48 -3.12 -10.31 6.62
CA LYS A 48 -2.58 -10.39 5.27
C LYS A 48 -3.57 -9.73 4.33
N THR A 49 -3.11 -8.70 3.65
CA THR A 49 -3.98 -7.93 2.78
C THR A 49 -3.28 -7.51 1.49
N GLU A 50 -4.08 -7.05 0.56
CA GLU A 50 -3.65 -6.35 -0.64
C GLU A 50 -4.10 -4.89 -0.54
N LEU A 51 -3.16 -3.97 -0.56
CA LEU A 51 -3.42 -2.54 -0.47
C LEU A 51 -2.86 -1.84 -1.69
N VAL A 52 -3.59 -0.83 -2.17
CA VAL A 52 -3.12 0.03 -3.25
C VAL A 52 -2.54 1.28 -2.63
N PHE A 53 -1.24 1.46 -2.81
CA PHE A 53 -0.51 2.64 -2.37
C PHE A 53 -0.12 3.49 -3.57
N ARG A 54 0.06 4.78 -3.33
CA ARG A 54 0.78 5.64 -4.28
C ARG A 54 2.27 5.38 -4.14
N GLU A 55 3.04 5.60 -5.20
CA GLU A 55 4.51 5.44 -5.16
C GLU A 55 5.15 6.25 -4.02
N THR A 56 4.72 7.50 -3.84
CA THR A 56 5.19 8.37 -2.75
C THR A 56 4.89 7.78 -1.38
N GLU A 57 3.63 7.38 -1.15
CA GLU A 57 3.15 6.85 0.12
C GLU A 57 3.79 5.50 0.46
N TRP A 58 3.93 4.63 -0.55
CA TRP A 58 4.61 3.35 -0.40
C TRP A 58 6.09 3.53 -0.05
N ASN A 59 6.77 4.48 -0.69
CA ASN A 59 8.18 4.73 -0.38
C ASN A 59 8.34 5.23 1.06
N THR A 60 7.48 6.16 1.50
CA THR A 60 7.43 6.60 2.91
C THR A 60 7.12 5.44 3.86
N ALA A 61 6.16 4.58 3.53
CA ALA A 61 5.81 3.43 4.37
C ALA A 61 6.95 2.42 4.48
N LYS A 62 7.68 2.18 3.39
CA LYS A 62 8.85 1.31 3.35
C LYS A 62 10.02 1.88 4.17
N GLU A 63 10.22 3.20 4.11
CA GLU A 63 11.28 3.89 4.86
C GLU A 63 10.98 3.89 6.37
N ASN A 64 9.72 4.07 6.74
CA ASN A 64 9.27 4.05 8.13
C ASN A 64 9.08 2.63 8.69
N GLY A 65 8.86 1.63 7.83
CA GLY A 65 8.54 0.25 8.21
C GLY A 65 7.09 0.04 8.64
N TYR A 66 6.24 1.05 8.50
CA TYR A 66 4.81 0.99 8.81
C TYR A 66 4.03 1.95 7.89
N PHE A 67 2.74 1.68 7.72
CA PHE A 67 1.81 2.61 7.06
C PHE A 67 0.70 3.02 8.02
N LEU A 68 0.09 4.16 7.74
CA LEU A 68 -0.99 4.75 8.51
C LEU A 68 -2.30 4.51 7.76
N ALA A 69 -3.24 3.80 8.40
CA ALA A 69 -4.56 3.51 7.83
C ALA A 69 -5.65 3.53 8.90
#